data_AF-A0A9X6K8G6-F1
#
_entry.id   AF-A0A9X6K8G6-F1
#
_cell.length_a   1.000
_cell.length_b   1.000
_cell.length_c   1.000
_cell.angle_alpha   90.00
_cell.angle_beta   90.00
_cell.angle_gamma   90.00
#
_symmetry.space_group_name_H-M   'P 1'
#
loop_
_entity.id
_entity.type
_entity.pdbx_description
1 polymer ?
#
loop_
_entity_poly.entity_id
_entity_poly.type
_entity_poly.pdbx_seq_one_letter_code
_entity_poly.pdbx_strand_id
1 'polypeptide(L)'
;MTHSNEKKAHSLKGIEEKLNPTIYQVRFMKLDEPIQFESFPELKDLGDWLSTSTHMWACHSTMYKYNREGFEKKFLEVTNLTVDSVLISTGGIGFNFMSPGWRNSL
;
A
#
# COMPACT_ATOMS: atom_id res chain seq x y z
N MET A 1 49.20 -32.00 -14.42
CA MET A 1 48.92 -30.59 -14.05
C MET A 1 47.54 -30.25 -14.58
N THR A 2 46.56 -30.18 -13.68
CA THR A 2 45.17 -29.78 -13.98
C THR A 2 45.07 -28.27 -13.94
N HIS A 3 44.93 -27.62 -15.10
CA HIS A 3 44.59 -26.21 -15.14
C HIS A 3 43.06 -26.06 -15.09
N SER A 4 42.62 -25.53 -13.94
CA SER A 4 41.25 -25.22 -13.58
C SER A 4 40.66 -24.21 -14.56
N ASN A 5 39.52 -24.57 -15.14
CA ASN A 5 38.74 -23.69 -16.00
C ASN A 5 37.90 -22.79 -15.07
N GLU A 6 38.43 -21.61 -14.74
CA GLU A 6 37.70 -20.61 -13.97
C GLU A 6 36.49 -20.14 -14.79
N LYS A 7 35.35 -20.79 -14.57
CA LYS A 7 34.04 -20.22 -14.90
C LYS A 7 33.94 -18.89 -14.16
N LYS A 8 34.15 -17.79 -14.89
CA LYS A 8 33.72 -16.46 -14.50
C LYS A 8 32.23 -16.54 -14.18
N ALA A 9 31.92 -16.71 -12.90
CA ALA A 9 30.59 -16.50 -12.38
C ALA A 9 30.28 -15.03 -12.64
N HIS A 10 29.43 -14.78 -13.64
CA HIS A 10 28.72 -13.53 -13.79
C HIS A 10 27.91 -13.32 -12.51
N SER A 11 28.55 -12.71 -11.51
CA SER A 11 27.90 -12.22 -10.32
C SER A 11 27.20 -10.94 -10.76
N LEU A 12 26.01 -11.08 -11.34
CA LEU A 12 25.02 -10.03 -11.47
C LEU A 12 24.65 -9.56 -10.06
N LYS A 13 25.51 -8.74 -9.49
CA LYS A 13 25.24 -7.92 -8.30
C LYS A 13 24.22 -6.87 -8.74
N GLY A 14 23.06 -6.88 -8.13
CA GLY A 14 22.07 -5.82 -8.28
C GLY A 14 21.01 -6.09 -9.34
N ILE A 15 20.39 -7.27 -9.33
CA ILE A 15 18.98 -7.29 -9.71
C ILE A 15 18.28 -6.66 -8.51
N GLU A 16 18.01 -5.36 -8.63
CA GLU A 16 17.01 -4.65 -7.83
C GLU A 16 15.90 -5.65 -7.52
N GLU A 17 15.68 -5.97 -6.24
CA GLU A 17 14.37 -6.42 -5.83
C GLU A 17 13.44 -5.31 -6.30
N LYS A 18 12.85 -5.49 -7.47
CA LYS A 18 11.79 -4.66 -8.00
C LYS A 18 10.69 -4.81 -6.96
N LEU A 19 10.72 -3.91 -5.98
CA LEU A 19 9.83 -3.91 -4.83
C LEU A 19 8.44 -3.74 -5.43
N ASN A 20 7.74 -4.86 -5.66
CA ASN A 20 6.34 -4.82 -6.05
C ASN A 20 5.65 -3.92 -5.02
N PRO A 21 5.20 -2.71 -5.43
CA PRO A 21 4.70 -1.75 -4.48
C PRO A 21 3.46 -2.34 -3.80
N THR A 22 3.39 -2.23 -2.48
CA THR A 22 2.20 -2.66 -1.76
C THR A 22 1.09 -1.66 -2.05
N ILE A 23 0.00 -2.14 -2.67
CA ILE A 23 -1.18 -1.30 -2.89
C ILE A 23 -1.94 -1.24 -1.57
N TYR A 24 -2.11 -0.04 -1.00
CA TYR A 24 -3.10 0.20 0.05
C TYR A 24 -4.35 0.81 -0.55
N GLN A 25 -5.50 0.37 -0.04
CA GLN A 25 -6.80 0.97 -0.29
C GLN A 25 -7.36 1.49 1.02
N VAL A 26 -7.80 2.74 1.02
CA VAL A 26 -8.50 3.41 2.11
C VAL A 26 -9.95 3.55 1.71
N ARG A 27 -10.86 2.87 2.42
CA ARG A 27 -12.30 3.03 2.25
C ARG A 27 -12.85 3.92 3.35
N PHE A 28 -13.66 4.91 3.00
CA PHE A 28 -14.34 5.78 3.95
C PHE A 28 -15.67 5.17 4.37
N MET A 29 -15.92 5.06 5.68
CA MET A 29 -17.08 4.34 6.23
C MET A 29 -18.19 5.27 6.73
N LYS A 30 -17.82 6.37 7.40
CA LYS A 30 -18.75 7.32 8.05
C LYS A 30 -18.14 8.71 8.03
N LEU A 31 -18.17 9.36 6.88
CA LEU A 31 -17.82 10.77 6.78
C LEU A 31 -19.10 11.59 6.66
N ASP A 32 -19.24 12.63 7.49
CA ASP A 32 -20.36 13.57 7.40
C ASP A 32 -20.30 14.37 6.09
N GLU A 33 -19.08 14.65 5.61
CA GLU A 33 -18.82 15.33 4.35
C GLU A 33 -17.76 14.59 3.51
N PRO A 34 -17.88 14.58 2.17
CA PRO A 34 -16.83 14.03 1.32
C PRO A 34 -15.52 14.79 1.50
N ILE A 35 -14.45 14.06 1.77
CA ILE A 35 -13.11 14.66 1.85
C ILE A 35 -12.49 14.77 0.46
N GLN A 36 -11.78 15.88 0.21
CA GLN A 36 -11.04 16.11 -1.02
C GLN A 36 -9.58 15.72 -0.81
N PHE A 37 -9.02 14.97 -1.76
CA PHE A 37 -7.62 14.54 -1.66
C PHE A 37 -6.67 15.73 -1.69
N GLU A 38 -7.03 16.77 -2.43
CA GLU A 38 -6.26 18.00 -2.60
C GLU A 38 -6.09 18.79 -1.30
N SER A 39 -6.94 18.53 -0.29
CA SER A 39 -6.82 19.12 1.04
C SER A 39 -5.66 18.54 1.86
N PHE A 40 -5.04 17.44 1.40
CA PHE A 40 -3.99 16.73 2.14
C PHE A 40 -2.76 16.48 1.24
N PRO A 41 -2.02 17.53 0.83
CA PRO A 41 -0.87 17.40 -0.07
C PRO A 41 0.23 16.48 0.47
N GLU A 42 0.37 16.36 1.79
CA GLU A 42 1.33 15.50 2.49
C GLU A 42 1.08 14.00 2.25
N LEU A 43 -0.13 13.62 1.83
CA LEU A 43 -0.42 12.23 1.47
C LEU A 43 0.43 11.74 0.30
N LYS A 44 0.95 12.64 -0.55
CA LYS A 44 1.88 12.28 -1.63
C LYS A 44 3.15 11.59 -1.11
N ASP A 45 3.55 11.86 0.13
CA ASP A 45 4.71 11.20 0.74
C ASP A 45 4.43 9.74 1.15
N LEU A 46 3.15 9.37 1.31
CA LEU A 46 2.73 8.01 1.69
C LEU A 46 2.65 7.05 0.52
N GLY A 47 2.63 7.55 -0.71
CA GLY A 47 2.52 6.72 -1.89
C GLY A 47 2.13 7.47 -3.16
N ASP A 48 2.30 6.79 -4.28
CA ASP A 48 1.76 7.22 -5.56
C ASP A 48 0.27 6.87 -5.62
N TRP A 49 -0.59 7.87 -5.49
CA TRP A 49 -2.03 7.69 -5.48
C TRP A 49 -2.57 7.40 -6.88
N LEU A 50 -3.20 6.24 -7.01
CA LEU A 50 -3.72 5.69 -8.26
C LEU A 50 -5.17 6.10 -8.52
N SER A 51 -5.93 6.28 -7.44
CA SER A 51 -7.34 6.61 -7.50
C SER A 51 -7.75 7.35 -6.24
N THR A 52 -8.48 8.46 -6.41
CA THR A 52 -8.96 9.32 -5.33
C THR A 52 -10.44 9.65 -5.54
N SER A 53 -11.31 8.68 -5.24
CA SER A 53 -12.77 8.88 -5.30
C SER A 53 -13.34 9.35 -3.95
N THR A 54 -14.60 9.78 -3.92
CA THR A 54 -15.27 10.20 -2.67
C THR A 54 -15.36 9.11 -1.59
N HIS A 55 -15.31 7.83 -1.96
CA HIS A 55 -15.53 6.71 -1.04
C HIS A 55 -14.31 5.81 -0.85
N MET A 56 -13.33 5.92 -1.74
CA MET A 56 -12.17 5.05 -1.73
C MET A 56 -10.98 5.71 -2.41
N TRP A 57 -9.85 5.66 -1.72
CA TRP A 57 -8.56 6.02 -2.27
C TRP A 57 -7.64 4.81 -2.34
N ALA A 58 -6.75 4.78 -3.33
CA ALA A 58 -5.77 3.71 -3.50
C ALA A 58 -4.42 4.29 -3.88
N CYS A 59 -3.33 3.76 -3.33
CA CYS A 59 -1.98 4.17 -3.67
C CYS A 59 -1.01 2.99 -3.71
N HIS A 60 0.03 3.13 -4.51
CA HIS A 60 1.27 2.39 -4.35
C HIS A 60 2.03 3.00 -3.18
N SER A 61 2.06 2.31 -2.04
CA SER A 61 2.73 2.85 -0.87
C SER A 61 4.23 2.93 -1.05
N THR A 62 4.81 4.04 -0.58
CA THR A 62 6.26 4.20 -0.41
C THR A 62 6.80 3.40 0.80
N MET A 63 5.91 2.89 1.65
CA MET A 63 6.28 2.08 2.81
C MET A 63 6.81 0.69 2.40
N TYR A 64 7.77 0.18 3.17
CA TYR A 64 8.24 -1.20 3.02
C TYR A 64 7.07 -2.19 3.14
N LYS A 65 7.16 -3.29 2.38
CA LYS A 65 6.05 -4.22 2.15
C LYS A 65 5.33 -4.60 3.45
N TYR A 66 4.00 -4.54 3.42
CA TYR A 66 3.09 -4.97 4.48
C TYR A 66 3.12 -4.18 5.80
N ASN A 67 3.68 -2.96 5.86
CA ASN A 67 3.55 -2.09 7.03
C ASN A 67 2.20 -1.33 7.08
N ARG A 68 1.09 -2.08 7.26
CA ARG A 68 -0.26 -1.51 7.31
C ARG A 68 -0.43 -0.53 8.47
N GLU A 69 0.07 -0.89 9.64
CA GLU A 69 -0.06 -0.06 10.86
C GLU A 69 0.68 1.27 10.73
N GLY A 70 1.89 1.25 10.14
CA GLY A 70 2.64 2.48 9.89
C GLY A 70 1.99 3.37 8.82
N PHE A 71 1.40 2.77 7.78
CA PHE A 71 0.62 3.51 6.79
C PHE A 71 -0.63 4.12 7.43
N GLU A 72 -1.40 3.34 8.19
CA GLU A 72 -2.62 3.76 8.89
C GLU A 72 -2.34 4.91 9.85
N LYS A 73 -1.32 4.78 10.70
CA LYS A 73 -0.94 5.83 11.64
C LYS A 73 -0.65 7.16 10.94
N LYS A 74 0.20 7.15 9.91
CA LYS A 74 0.54 8.38 9.19
C LYS A 74 -0.64 8.94 8.39
N PHE A 75 -1.45 8.07 7.79
CA PHE A 75 -2.64 8.49 7.06
C PHE A 75 -3.62 9.24 7.99
N LEU A 76 -3.88 8.69 9.17
CA LEU A 76 -4.75 9.32 10.18
C LEU A 76 -4.13 10.60 10.75
N GLU A 77 -2.81 10.64 10.94
CA GLU A 77 -2.09 11.84 11.39
C GLU A 77 -2.22 12.99 10.39
N VAL A 78 -2.09 12.73 9.09
CA VAL A 78 -2.24 13.75 8.04
C VAL A 78 -3.68 14.18 7.86
N THR A 79 -4.62 13.23 7.84
CA THR A 79 -6.04 13.51 7.55
C THR A 79 -6.84 13.97 8.77
N ASN A 80 -6.26 13.81 9.97
CA ASN A 80 -6.92 14.03 11.26
C ASN A 80 -8.24 13.25 11.41
N LEU A 81 -8.37 12.14 10.67
CA LEU A 81 -9.51 11.24 10.71
C LEU A 81 -9.41 10.30 11.90
N THR A 82 -10.56 9.77 12.33
CA THR A 82 -10.60 8.74 13.38
C THR A 82 -10.41 7.36 12.77
N VAL A 83 -9.88 6.43 13.57
CA VAL A 83 -9.71 5.02 13.15
C VAL A 83 -11.04 4.41 12.67
N ASP A 84 -12.17 4.78 13.28
CA ASP A 84 -13.49 4.25 12.92
C ASP A 84 -14.05 4.82 11.60
N SER A 85 -13.46 5.90 11.08
CA SER A 85 -13.93 6.56 9.86
C SER A 85 -13.38 5.93 8.58
N VAL A 86 -12.31 5.12 8.69
CA VAL A 86 -11.62 4.51 7.55
C VAL A 86 -11.35 3.02 7.74
N LEU A 87 -11.40 2.27 6.65
CA LEU A 87 -10.96 0.89 6.57
C LEU A 87 -9.78 0.81 5.60
N ILE A 88 -8.60 0.46 6.11
CA ILE A 88 -7.37 0.35 5.30
C ILE A 88 -7.04 -1.12 5.04
N SER A 89 -6.83 -1.44 3.77
CA SER A 89 -6.59 -2.81 3.30
C SER A 89 -5.49 -2.88 2.24
N THR A 90 -4.90 -4.06 2.03
CA THR A 90 -3.86 -4.30 1.01
C THR A 90 -4.41 -5.01 -0.23
N GLY A 91 -4.14 -4.53 -1.45
CA GLY A 91 -4.41 -5.26 -2.72
C GLY A 91 -4.94 -4.40 -3.89
N GLY A 92 -4.81 -4.88 -5.13
CA GLY A 92 -5.31 -4.22 -6.36
C GLY A 92 -5.83 -5.23 -7.40
N ILE A 93 -6.82 -4.79 -8.21
CA ILE A 93 -7.66 -5.47 -9.23
C ILE A 93 -7.79 -7.00 -9.10
N GLY A 94 -8.95 -7.45 -8.58
CA GLY A 94 -9.23 -8.86 -8.24
C GLY A 94 -9.27 -9.15 -6.74
N PHE A 95 -9.44 -8.10 -5.91
CA PHE A 95 -9.49 -8.14 -4.45
C PHE A 95 -10.25 -9.37 -3.96
N ASN A 96 -9.70 -10.16 -3.05
CA ASN A 96 -10.57 -10.96 -2.21
C ASN A 96 -10.14 -10.97 -0.76
N PHE A 97 -10.60 -9.92 -0.08
CA PHE A 97 -11.19 -10.09 1.23
C PHE A 97 -12.21 -11.27 1.18
N MET A 98 -12.95 -11.54 0.07
CA MET A 98 -13.78 -12.77 -0.11
C MET A 98 -13.06 -14.09 -0.47
N SER A 99 -11.99 -14.48 0.23
CA SER A 99 -12.02 -15.91 0.62
C SER A 99 -13.34 -16.13 1.38
N PRO A 100 -14.06 -17.25 1.25
CA PRO A 100 -15.43 -17.40 1.77
C PRO A 100 -15.66 -17.16 3.29
N GLY A 101 -14.66 -16.68 4.05
CA GLY A 101 -14.71 -16.37 5.48
C GLY A 101 -14.65 -14.89 5.91
N TRP A 102 -14.50 -13.87 5.04
CA TRP A 102 -14.29 -12.51 5.58
C TRP A 102 -15.49 -11.76 6.13
N ARG A 103 -16.72 -12.13 5.75
CA ARG A 103 -17.93 -11.45 6.23
C ARG A 103 -18.45 -12.00 7.56
N ASN A 104 -17.79 -12.99 8.17
CA ASN A 104 -18.30 -13.65 9.38
C ASN A 104 -17.67 -13.15 10.69
N SER A 105 -16.83 -12.13 10.68
CA SER A 105 -16.25 -11.56 11.90
C SER A 105 -16.47 -10.06 11.97
N LEU A 106 -17.71 -9.72 12.36
CA LEU A 106 -18.17 -8.49 13.04
C LEU A 106 -18.12 -7.17 12.28
#